data_AF-I7JKZ5-F1
#
_entry.id   AF-I7JKZ5-F1
#
_cell.length_a   1.000
_cell.length_b   1.000
_cell.length_c   1.000
_cell.angle_alpha   90.00
_cell.angle_beta   90.00
_cell.angle_gamma   90.00
#
_symmetry.space_group_name_H-M   'P 1'
#
loop_
_entity.id
_entity.type
_entity.pdbx_description
1 polymer ?
#
loop_
_entity_poly.entity_id
_entity_poly.type
_entity_poly.pdbx_seq_one_letter_code
_entity_poly.pdbx_strand_id
1 'polypeptide(L)' 'MGKTHITISLAYRAIMHKMKVRFITASELMLQLSNAYRKGELKKYIHKSVMLPRLLIINEIGYLPFGKGRGKSVF' A
#
# COMPACT_ATOMS: atom_id res chain seq x y z
N MET A 1 -17.41 -10.43 0.75
CA MET A 1 -17.04 -11.35 1.85
C MET A 1 -15.83 -12.26 1.55
N GLY A 2 -15.52 -12.63 0.31
CA GLY A 2 -14.36 -13.50 0.01
C GLY A 2 -12.96 -12.84 -0.02
N LYS A 3 -12.84 -11.56 -0.40
CA LYS A 3 -11.55 -10.88 -0.59
C LYS A 3 -10.76 -10.72 0.71
N THR A 4 -11.44 -10.29 1.77
CA THR A 4 -10.83 -10.10 3.09
C THR A 4 -10.31 -11.42 3.66
N HIS A 5 -11.03 -12.52 3.45
CA HIS A 5 -10.66 -13.83 3.97
C HIS A 5 -9.38 -14.38 3.33
N ILE A 6 -9.24 -14.27 2.00
CA ILE A 6 -8.02 -14.69 1.28
C ILE A 6 -6.82 -13.82 1.69
N THR A 7 -7.04 -12.50 1.82
CA THR A 7 -5.99 -11.57 2.24
C THR A 7 -5.49 -11.87 3.66
N ILE A 8 -6.40 -12.14 4.59
CA ILE A 8 -6.07 -12.49 5.98
C ILE A 8 -5.36 -13.84 6.02
N SER A 9 -5.83 -14.85 5.30
CA SER A 9 -5.21 -16.19 5.33
C SER A 9 -3.80 -16.17 4.72
N LEU A 10 -3.59 -15.43 3.63
CA LEU A 10 -2.26 -15.24 3.03
C LEU A 10 -1.30 -14.52 3.99
N ALA A 11 -1.76 -13.44 4.63
CA ALA A 11 -0.96 -12.71 5.59
C ALA A 11 -0.64 -13.56 6.82
N TYR A 12 -1.62 -14.31 7.32
CA TYR A 12 -1.45 -15.21 8.45
C TYR A 12 -0.36 -16.24 8.16
N ARG A 13 -0.39 -16.87 6.98
CA ARG A 13 0.68 -17.79 6.56
C ARG A 13 2.05 -17.11 6.48
N ALA A 14 2.13 -15.90 5.90
CA ALA A 14 3.41 -15.18 5.82
C ALA A 14 3.96 -14.83 7.22
N ILE A 15 3.10 -14.44 8.16
CA ILE A 15 3.46 -14.18 9.56
C ILE A 15 3.97 -15.46 10.24
N MET A 16 3.32 -16.61 10.02
CA MET A 16 3.79 -17.90 10.56
C MET A 16 5.21 -18.26 10.08
N HIS A 17 5.59 -17.82 8.87
CA HIS A 17 6.95 -17.96 8.34
C HIS A 17 7.90 -16.82 8.76
N LYS A 18 7.55 -16.02 9.77
CA LYS A 18 8.32 -14.87 10.29
C LYS A 18 8.63 -13.82 9.21
N MET A 19 7.79 -13.72 8.17
CA MET A 19 7.96 -12.71 7.13
C MET A 19 7.44 -11.37 7.62
N LYS A 20 8.15 -10.30 7.28
CA LYS A 20 7.69 -8.93 7.55
C LYS A 20 6.52 -8.59 6.62
N VAL A 21 5.31 -8.58 7.15
CA VAL A 21 4.09 -8.24 6.42
C VAL A 21 3.65 -6.81 6.76
N ARG A 22 3.18 -6.06 5.78
CA ARG A 22 2.57 -4.74 5.98
C ARG A 22 1.18 -4.69 5.33
N PHE A 23 0.23 -4.16 6.09
CA PHE A 23 -1.10 -3.80 5.60
C PHE A 23 -1.21 -2.29 5.52
N ILE A 24 -1.81 -1.78 4.45
CA ILE A 24 -2.10 -0.36 4.28
C ILE A 24 -3.33 -0.22 3.38
N THR A 25 -4.16 0.80 3.61
CA THR A 25 -5.21 1.14 2.63
C THR A 25 -4.59 1.92 1.47
N ALA A 26 -5.23 1.89 0.31
CA ALA A 26 -4.75 2.65 -0.84
C ALA A 26 -4.76 4.16 -0.57
N SER A 27 -5.77 4.68 0.12
CA SER A 27 -5.88 6.09 0.51
C SER A 27 -4.75 6.51 1.44
N GLU A 28 -4.43 5.71 2.45
CA GLU A 28 -3.35 5.99 3.37
C GLU A 28 -1.99 5.91 2.68
N LEU A 29 -1.77 4.92 1.81
CA LEU A 29 -0.54 4.81 1.03
C LEU A 29 -0.31 6.07 0.18
N MET A 30 -1.35 6.55 -0.51
CA MET A 30 -1.26 7.77 -1.32
C MET A 30 -0.99 9.01 -0.48
N LEU A 31 -1.66 9.16 0.67
CA LEU A 31 -1.44 10.27 1.59
C LEU A 31 0.01 10.28 2.09
N GLN A 32 0.53 9.13 2.52
CA GLN A 32 1.89 9.01 3.03
C GLN A 32 2.93 9.24 1.91
N LEU A 33 2.67 8.80 0.68
CA LEU A 33 3.52 9.09 -0.49
C LEU A 33 3.55 10.59 -0.81
N SER A 34 2.40 11.25 -0.85
CA SER A 34 2.29 12.70 -1.10
C SER A 34 3.03 13.51 -0.03
N ASN A 35 2.86 13.15 1.23
CA ASN A 35 3.56 13.79 2.34
C ASN A 35 5.08 13.56 2.26
N ALA A 36 5.53 12.34 1.94
CA ALA A 36 6.95 12.04 1.80
C ALA A 36 7.58 12.79 0.62
N TYR A 37 6.85 12.93 -0.49
CA TYR A 37 7.27 13.73 -1.64
C TYR A 37 7.48 15.20 -1.25
N ARG A 38 6.49 15.82 -0.60
CA ARG A 38 6.56 17.21 -0.13
C ARG A 38 7.71 17.47 0.85
N LYS A 39 8.12 16.44 1.60
CA LYS A 39 9.23 16.50 2.57
C LYS A 39 10.59 16.12 1.97
N GLY A 40 10.65 15.76 0.68
CA GLY A 40 11.88 15.26 0.05
C GLY A 40 12.35 13.89 0.54
N GLU A 41 11.50 13.15 1.27
CA GLU A 41 11.83 11.84 1.86
C GLU A 41 11.24 10.66 1.06
N LEU A 42 10.79 10.88 -0.18
CA LEU A 42 10.09 9.87 -0.98
C LEU A 42 10.85 8.53 -1.09
N LYS A 43 12.16 8.57 -1.38
CA LYS A 43 13.00 7.36 -1.49
C LYS A 43 13.03 6.57 -0.18
N LYS A 44 13.17 7.26 0.95
CA LYS A 44 13.18 6.66 2.29
C LYS A 44 11.84 6.03 2.62
N TYR A 45 10.73 6.69 2.26
CA TYR A 45 9.40 6.14 2.45
C TYR A 45 9.17 4.89 1.59
N ILE A 46 9.47 4.93 0.29
CA ILE A 46 9.34 3.77 -0.60
C ILE A 46 10.18 2.60 -0.08
N HIS A 47 11.43 2.85 0.30
CA HIS A 47 12.29 1.80 0.85
C HIS A 47 11.64 1.14 2.08
N LYS A 48 11.20 1.94 3.06
CA LYS A 48 10.63 1.40 4.31
C LYS A 48 9.25 0.77 4.16
N SER A 49 8.39 1.38 3.35
CA SER A 49 6.96 1.05 3.27
C SER A 49 6.62 0.07 2.16
N VAL A 50 7.46 0.01 1.12
CA VAL A 50 7.22 -0.86 -0.05
C VAL A 50 8.29 -1.93 -0.18
N MET A 51 9.58 -1.61 -0.01
CA MET A 51 10.66 -2.57 -0.27
C MET A 51 11.03 -3.45 0.93
N LEU A 52 10.98 -2.93 2.16
CA LEU A 52 11.33 -3.71 3.35
C LEU A 52 10.32 -4.83 3.71
N PRO A 53 8.99 -4.65 3.58
CA PRO A 53 8.06 -5.74 3.79
C PRO A 53 8.22 -6.81 2.70
N ARG A 54 8.26 -8.09 3.09
CA ARG A 54 8.25 -9.21 2.15
C ARG A 54 6.87 -9.45 1.54
N LEU A 55 5.82 -8.96 2.20
CA LEU A 55 4.46 -8.97 1.71
C LEU A 55 3.81 -7.61 2.05
N LEU A 56 3.45 -6.87 1.01
CA LEU A 56 2.67 -5.63 1.12
C LEU A 56 1.25 -5.90 0.64
N ILE A 57 0.29 -5.69 1.52
CA ILE A 57 -1.13 -5.83 1.22
C ILE A 57 -1.74 -4.43 1.17
N ILE A 58 -2.33 -4.11 0.01
CA ILE A 58 -3.03 -2.85 -0.22
C ILE A 58 -4.53 -3.14 -0.31
N ASN A 59 -5.29 -2.66 0.67
CA ASN A 59 -6.75 -2.79 0.68
C ASN A 59 -7.42 -1.52 0.13
N GLU A 60 -8.73 -1.60 -0.16
CA GLU A 60 -9.57 -0.42 -0.46
C GLU A 60 -9.13 0.37 -1.71
N ILE A 61 -8.48 -0.29 -2.66
CA ILE A 61 -8.05 0.29 -3.95
C ILE A 61 -9.22 0.94 -4.70
N GLY A 62 -10.45 0.45 -4.54
CA GLY A 62 -11.65 0.99 -5.18
C GLY A 62 -12.03 2.42 -4.75
N TYR A 63 -11.42 2.96 -3.68
CA TYR A 63 -11.63 4.33 -3.21
C TYR A 63 -10.48 5.27 -3.58
N LEU A 64 -9.54 4.82 -4.41
CA LEU A 64 -8.52 5.72 -4.95
C LEU A 64 -9.23 6.85 -5.71
N PRO A 65 -8.84 8.12 -5.47
CA PRO A 65 -9.34 9.27 -6.22
C PRO A 65 -8.76 9.28 -7.65
N PHE A 66 -8.71 8.14 -8.33
CA PHE A 66 -8.61 8.10 -9.78
C PHE A 66 -9.99 8.45 -10.32
N GLY A 67 -10.21 9.76 -10.50
CA GLY A 67 -11.41 10.25 -11.16
C GLY A 67 -11.66 9.44 -12.44
N LYS A 68 -12.85 8.85 -12.54
CA LYS A 68 -13.41 8.44 -13.83
C LYS A 68 -13.43 9.68 -14.73
N GLY A 69 -12.39 9.87 -15.53
CA GLY A 69 -12.32 11.03 -16.39
C GLY A 69 -10.90 11.45 -16.72
N ARG A 70 -10.39 10.85 -17.81
CA ARG A 70 -9.36 11.40 -18.70
C ARG A 70 -7.96 11.55 -18.09
N GLY A 71 -7.00 10.92 -18.75
CA GLY A 71 -5.59 11.10 -18.46
C GLY A 71 -5.23 12.58 -18.43
N LYS A 72 -4.80 13.05 -17.26
CA LYS A 72 -3.72 14.04 -17.10
C LYS A 72 -2.94 13.69 -15.84
N SER A 73 -1.63 13.65 -16.04
CA SER A 73 -0.57 13.57 -15.05
C SER A 73 -0.83 14.48 -13.85
N VAL A 74 -0.64 13.95 -12.64
CA VAL A 74 0.25 14.53 -11.62
C VAL A 74 0.91 13.38 -10.85
N PHE A 75 1.69 12.59 -11.57
CA PHE A 75 2.97 12.06 -11.10
C PHE A 75 3.99 12.38 -12.19
#